data_AF-A0A380BTD5-F1
#
_entry.id   AF-A0A380BTD5-F1
#
_cell.length_a   1.000
_cell.length_b   1.000
_cell.length_c   1.000
_cell.angle_alpha   90.00
_cell.angle_beta   90.00
_cell.angle_gamma   90.00
#
_symmetry.space_group_name_H-M   'P 1'
#
loop_
_entity.id
_entity.type
_entity.pdbx_description
1 polymer ?
#
loop_
_entity_poly.entity_id
_entity_poly.type
_entity_poly.pdbx_seq_one_letter_code
_entity_poly.pdbx_strand_id
1 'polypeptide(L)'
;MMEQLELNGYETVTIRNEQQLLDNFRAILNERHADKFKNQPLTDKEFQCLLTMINGKSIFESARILRDKLPLKRNDETEEYLSFLDTKN
;
A
#
# COMPACT_ATOMS: atom_id res chain seq x y z
N MET A 1 -5.67 -24.74 -10.40
CA MET A 1 -4.82 -23.92 -9.49
C MET A 1 -5.39 -22.52 -9.32
N MET A 2 -5.60 -21.74 -10.41
CA MET A 2 -6.25 -20.41 -10.30
C MET A 2 -7.67 -20.50 -9.70
N GLU A 3 -8.50 -21.41 -10.20
CA GLU A 3 -9.85 -21.65 -9.66
C GLU A 3 -9.85 -21.99 -8.16
N GLN A 4 -8.81 -22.68 -7.67
CA GLN A 4 -8.70 -23.00 -6.24
C GLN A 4 -8.35 -21.77 -5.40
N LEU A 5 -7.59 -20.82 -5.94
CA LEU A 5 -7.30 -19.56 -5.25
C LEU A 5 -8.56 -18.69 -5.18
N GLU A 6 -9.32 -18.62 -6.27
CA GLU A 6 -10.61 -17.91 -6.30
C GLU A 6 -11.59 -18.48 -5.28
N LEU A 7 -11.70 -19.82 -5.19
CA LEU A 7 -12.51 -20.51 -4.18
C LEU A 7 -12.06 -20.24 -2.74
N ASN A 8 -10.76 -19.96 -2.52
CA ASN A 8 -10.21 -19.60 -1.22
C ASN A 8 -10.29 -18.09 -0.93
N GLY A 9 -10.98 -17.31 -1.77
CA GLY A 9 -11.24 -15.88 -1.54
C GLY A 9 -10.15 -14.94 -2.09
N TYR A 10 -9.24 -15.43 -2.94
CA TYR A 10 -8.29 -14.56 -3.63
C TYR A 10 -8.96 -13.91 -4.85
N GLU A 11 -8.81 -12.60 -4.98
CA GLU A 11 -9.28 -11.85 -6.14
C GLU A 11 -8.28 -11.93 -7.31
N THR A 12 -8.77 -12.26 -8.50
CA THR A 12 -7.97 -12.27 -9.73
C THR A 12 -7.94 -10.88 -10.35
N VAL A 13 -6.76 -10.27 -10.42
CA VAL A 13 -6.53 -8.97 -11.10
C VAL A 13 -5.60 -9.12 -12.30
N THR A 14 -5.91 -8.43 -13.41
CA THR A 14 -5.06 -8.44 -14.62
C THR A 14 -4.21 -7.17 -14.65
N ILE A 15 -2.89 -7.33 -14.52
CA ILE A 15 -1.92 -6.24 -14.54
C ILE A 15 -1.01 -6.41 -15.77
N ARG A 16 -1.01 -5.40 -16.66
CA ARG A 16 -0.30 -5.44 -17.95
C ARG A 16 0.96 -4.57 -17.98
N ASN A 17 1.11 -3.66 -17.03
CA ASN A 17 2.25 -2.74 -16.96
C ASN A 17 2.48 -2.28 -15.52
N GLU A 18 3.60 -1.60 -15.32
CA GLU A 18 4.01 -1.08 -14.01
C GLU A 18 3.00 -0.04 -13.46
N GLN A 19 2.44 0.82 -14.30
CA GLN A 19 1.45 1.80 -13.85
C GLN A 19 0.22 1.10 -13.23
N GLN A 20 -0.29 0.05 -13.87
CA GLN A 20 -1.40 -0.74 -13.33
C GLN A 20 -1.04 -1.45 -12.02
N LEU A 21 0.22 -1.87 -11.85
CA LEU A 21 0.70 -2.44 -10.60
C LEU A 21 0.67 -1.40 -9.48
N LEU A 22 1.16 -0.18 -9.76
CA LEU A 22 1.19 0.92 -8.81
C LEU A 22 -0.23 1.42 -8.46
N ASP A 23 -1.11 1.52 -9.45
CA ASP A 23 -2.51 1.92 -9.24
C ASP A 23 -3.25 0.90 -8.38
N ASN A 24 -3.05 -0.40 -8.65
CA ASN A 24 -3.59 -1.48 -7.83
C ASN A 24 -3.06 -1.43 -6.40
N PHE A 25 -1.76 -1.18 -6.22
CA PHE A 25 -1.16 -1.02 -4.90
C PHE A 25 -1.76 0.17 -4.14
N ARG A 26 -1.94 1.32 -4.80
CA ARG A 26 -2.59 2.49 -4.21
C ARG A 26 -4.04 2.22 -3.81
N ALA A 27 -4.79 1.49 -4.63
CA ALA A 27 -6.17 1.12 -4.33
C ALA A 27 -6.24 0.27 -3.05
N ILE A 28 -5.41 -0.77 -2.94
CA ILE A 28 -5.33 -1.62 -1.74
C ILE A 28 -4.96 -0.80 -0.50
N LEU A 29 -4.01 0.15 -0.62
CA LEU A 29 -3.64 1.02 0.51
C LEU A 29 -4.80 1.90 0.97
N ASN A 30 -5.53 2.50 0.02
CA ASN A 30 -6.69 3.34 0.32
C ASN A 30 -7.83 2.54 0.98
N GLU A 31 -8.08 1.32 0.50
CA GLU A 31 -9.09 0.43 1.06
C GLU A 31 -8.75 0.03 2.50
N ARG A 32 -7.53 -0.48 2.72
CA ARG A 32 -7.10 -1.00 4.03
C ARG A 32 -6.95 0.05 5.13
N HIS A 33 -6.85 1.32 4.75
CA HIS A 33 -6.66 2.44 5.68
C HIS A 33 -7.75 3.51 5.54
N ALA A 34 -8.90 3.17 4.95
CA ALA A 34 -9.99 4.11 4.70
C ALA A 34 -10.45 4.83 5.99
N ASP A 35 -10.44 4.12 7.11
CA ASP A 35 -10.69 4.60 8.47
C ASP A 35 -9.68 5.66 8.90
N LYS A 36 -8.38 5.42 8.72
CA LYS A 36 -7.32 6.39 9.02
C LYS A 36 -7.33 7.58 8.08
N PHE A 37 -7.75 7.33 6.84
CA PHE A 37 -7.80 8.34 5.80
C PHE A 37 -9.05 9.19 5.85
N LYS A 38 -9.98 8.95 6.79
CA LYS A 38 -11.28 9.65 6.86
C LYS A 38 -12.01 9.61 5.50
N ASN A 39 -11.89 8.49 4.79
CA ASN A 39 -12.37 8.28 3.42
C ASN A 39 -11.76 9.22 2.36
N GLN A 40 -10.62 9.84 2.64
CA GLN A 40 -9.86 10.66 1.69
C GLN A 40 -8.67 9.88 1.12
N PRO A 41 -8.77 9.39 -0.14
CA PRO A 41 -7.69 8.60 -0.73
C PRO A 41 -6.39 9.40 -0.77
N LEU A 42 -5.27 8.68 -0.83
CA LEU A 42 -3.96 9.29 -1.05
C LEU A 42 -3.99 10.12 -2.34
N THR A 43 -3.43 11.33 -2.30
CA THR A 43 -3.15 12.14 -3.47
C THR A 43 -1.94 11.61 -4.22
N ASP A 44 -1.74 12.03 -5.47
CA ASP A 44 -0.60 11.56 -6.29
C ASP A 44 0.74 11.89 -5.64
N LYS A 45 0.82 13.09 -5.02
CA LYS A 45 2.00 13.54 -4.30
C LYS A 45 2.29 12.72 -3.06
N GLU A 46 1.26 12.41 -2.26
CA GLU A 46 1.39 11.56 -1.07
C GLU A 46 1.84 10.14 -1.45
N PHE A 47 1.22 9.57 -2.49
CA PHE A 47 1.58 8.24 -2.98
C PHE A 47 3.01 8.20 -3.56
N GLN A 48 3.42 9.21 -4.33
CA GLN A 48 4.79 9.31 -4.84
C GLN A 48 5.83 9.44 -3.71
N CYS A 49 5.50 10.19 -2.65
CA CYS A 49 6.35 10.31 -1.48
C CYS A 49 6.51 8.95 -0.78
N LEU A 50 5.40 8.23 -0.56
CA LEU A 50 5.39 6.87 0.00
C LEU A 50 6.26 5.92 -0.83
N LEU A 51 6.12 5.91 -2.16
CA LEU A 51 6.95 5.08 -3.04
C LEU A 51 8.42 5.43 -2.94
N THR A 52 8.77 6.72 -2.84
CA THR A 52 10.16 7.17 -2.70
C THR A 52 10.78 6.69 -1.38
N MET A 53 10.00 6.65 -0.29
CA MET A 53 10.47 6.13 1.00
C MET A 53 10.78 4.64 0.96
N ILE A 54 10.00 3.86 0.19
CA ILE A 54 10.19 2.42 0.04
C ILE A 54 11.32 2.11 -0.96
N ASN A 55 11.29 2.72 -2.15
CA ASN A 55 12.18 2.38 -3.27
C ASN A 55 13.54 3.08 -3.22
N GLY A 56 13.66 4.19 -2.48
CA GLY A 56 14.91 4.95 -2.37
C GLY A 56 15.97 4.33 -1.44
N LYS A 57 15.86 3.06 -1.09
CA LYS A 57 16.68 2.36 -0.08
C LYS A 57 17.24 1.06 -0.63
N SER A 58 18.17 0.44 0.12
CA SER A 58 18.65 -0.90 -0.21
C SER A 58 17.53 -1.92 0.00
N ILE A 59 17.62 -3.08 -0.67
CA ILE A 59 16.63 -4.17 -0.57
C ILE A 59 16.32 -4.52 0.90
N PHE A 60 17.35 -4.59 1.75
CA PHE A 60 17.19 -4.91 3.17
C PHE A 60 16.36 -3.84 3.90
N GLU A 61 16.67 -2.56 3.66
CA GLU A 61 16.00 -1.43 4.30
C GLU A 61 14.56 -1.29 3.80
N SER A 62 14.31 -1.44 2.50
CA SER A 62 12.96 -1.50 1.91
C SER A 62 12.14 -2.63 2.53
N ALA A 63 12.74 -3.82 2.70
CA ALA A 63 12.08 -4.94 3.33
C ALA A 63 11.79 -4.71 4.81
N ARG A 64 12.64 -3.97 5.54
CA ARG A 64 12.38 -3.56 6.93
C ARG A 64 11.18 -2.62 6.99
N ILE A 65 11.15 -1.61 6.13
CA ILE A 65 10.04 -0.65 6.05
C ILE A 65 8.70 -1.35 5.78
N LEU A 66 8.66 -2.31 4.85
CA LEU A 66 7.42 -3.03 4.52
C LEU A 66 6.89 -3.92 5.66
N ARG A 67 7.77 -4.41 6.53
CA ARG A 67 7.38 -5.20 7.72
C ARG A 67 6.94 -4.33 8.89
N ASP A 68 7.51 -3.14 8.99
CA ASP A 68 7.20 -2.18 10.06
C ASP A 68 6.04 -1.25 9.68
N LYS A 69 5.72 -0.30 10.56
CA LYS A 69 4.78 0.78 10.27
C LYS A 69 5.50 1.93 9.57
N LEU A 70 4.92 2.43 8.49
CA LEU A 70 5.43 3.60 7.78
C LEU A 70 4.67 4.86 8.23
N PRO A 71 5.34 5.85 8.84
CA PRO A 71 4.72 7.15 9.05
C PRO A 71 4.54 7.88 7.72
N LEU A 72 3.33 8.36 7.46
CA LEU A 72 2.98 9.17 6.30
C LEU A 72 2.42 10.51 6.76
N LYS A 73 3.12 11.59 6.42
CA LYS A 73 2.60 12.95 6.60
C LYS A 73 1.70 13.32 5.42
N ARG A 74 0.46 13.67 5.74
CA ARG A 74 -0.58 14.05 4.79
C ARG A 74 -0.56 15.54 4.48
N ASN A 75 -1.27 15.94 3.43
CA ASN A 75 -1.37 17.35 3.02
C ASN A 75 -2.13 18.23 4.03
N ASP A 76 -3.01 17.64 4.85
CA ASP A 76 -3.70 18.32 5.95
C ASP A 76 -2.85 18.37 7.24
N GLU A 77 -1.54 18.11 7.11
CA GLU A 77 -0.52 18.06 8.17
C GLU A 77 -0.72 16.94 9.21
N THR A 78 -1.71 16.06 9.01
CA THR A 78 -1.87 14.86 9.86
C THR A 78 -0.76 13.85 9.58
N GLU A 79 -0.44 13.04 10.58
CA GLU A 79 0.52 11.95 10.46
C GLU A 79 -0.19 10.62 10.74
N GLU A 80 -0.21 9.76 9.73
CA GLU A 80 -0.85 8.45 9.80
C GLU A 80 0.19 7.35 9.70
N TYR A 81 0.03 6.28 10.49
CA TYR A 81 0.91 5.11 10.43
C TYR A 81 0.29 4.02 9.58
N LEU A 82 0.90 3.73 8.44
CA LEU A 82 0.48 2.69 7.51
C LEU A 82 1.09 1.34 7.85
N SER A 83 0.34 0.27 7.66
CA SER A 83 0.80 -1.11 7.81
C SER A 83 0.52 -1.87 6.52
N PHE A 84 1.55 -2.49 5.93
CA PHE A 84 1.43 -3.22 4.67
C PHE A 84 1.03 -4.69 4.88
N LEU A 85 1.39 -5.24 6.04
CA LEU A 85 1.08 -6.60 6.46
C LEU A 85 0.27 -6.56 7.75
N ASP A 86 -0.76 -7.39 7.83
CA ASP A 86 -1.38 -7.67 9.12
C ASP A 86 -0.46 -8.58 9.91
N THR A 87 -0.08 -8.11 11.10
CA THR A 87 0.83 -8.80 12.02
C THR A 87 0.13 -9.12 13.34
N LYS A 88 -1.15 -8.77 13.47
CA LYS A 88 -1.97 -9.10 14.63
C LYS A 88 -2.82 -10.31 14.25
N ASN A 89 -2.52 -11.44 14.89
CA ASN A 89 -3.38 -12.63 14.86
C ASN A 89 -4.56 -12.46 15.82
#